data_AF-A0A1W6JWE0-F1
#
_entry.id   AF-A0A1W6JWE0-F1
#
_cell.length_a   1.000
_cell.length_b   1.000
_cell.length_c   1.000
_cell.angle_alpha   90.00
_cell.angle_beta   90.00
_cell.angle_gamma   90.00
#
_symmetry.space_group_name_H-M   'P 1'
#
loop_
_entity.id
_entity.type
_entity.pdbx_description
1 polymer ?
#
loop_
_entity_poly.entity_id
_entity_poly.type
_entity_poly.pdbx_seq_one_letter_code
_entity_poly.pdbx_strand_id
1 'polypeptide(L)'
;MCWAFSGKETFSQHGIETLNVFRRCFQETVPIIAKRLNRDQREIEVYTELAIALHDLGKTSKNYQKGPNYYGHEIYSGYLLYKIYENFENNKNTDNIGIPFVLASINHHEAMAARGFKLMRSISQINQVKQFEFCEECREEIEKITIEIDKRITDVVIETIENNKVISPIKALKWFQNLSFSLNLLSVYPIVLGPLMVSDTVAANKDRGNSYSRIVEEYKKHLPCLV
;
A
#
# COMPACT_ATOMS: atom_id res chain seq x y z
N MET A 1 11.65 -16.55 -5.69
CA MET A 1 11.97 -15.12 -5.90
C MET A 1 10.66 -14.39 -6.07
N CYS A 2 10.42 -13.34 -5.29
CA CYS A 2 9.16 -12.61 -5.28
C CYS A 2 9.30 -11.28 -6.03
N TRP A 3 8.44 -11.08 -7.02
CA TRP A 3 8.52 -9.96 -7.95
C TRP A 3 7.45 -8.92 -7.68
N ALA A 4 7.82 -7.63 -7.70
CA ALA A 4 6.87 -6.54 -7.91
C ALA A 4 6.53 -6.43 -9.40
N PHE A 5 7.52 -6.68 -10.27
CA PHE A 5 7.38 -6.73 -11.73
C PHE A 5 8.24 -7.87 -12.27
N SER A 6 7.57 -8.91 -12.78
CA SER A 6 8.21 -10.18 -13.18
C SER A 6 9.44 -9.97 -14.08
N GLY A 7 10.61 -10.41 -13.61
CA GLY A 7 11.87 -10.34 -14.35
C GLY A 7 12.49 -8.94 -14.48
N LYS A 8 11.93 -7.93 -13.80
CA LYS A 8 12.46 -6.56 -13.79
C LYS A 8 12.88 -6.10 -12.40
N GLU A 9 12.01 -6.29 -11.41
CA GLU A 9 12.14 -5.63 -10.10
C GLU A 9 11.53 -6.53 -9.02
N THR A 10 12.33 -6.89 -8.01
CA THR A 10 11.86 -7.69 -6.85
C THR A 10 10.92 -6.86 -5.98
N PHE A 11 10.14 -7.55 -5.14
CA PHE A 11 9.18 -6.87 -4.27
C PHE A 11 9.86 -5.90 -3.29
N SER A 12 10.98 -6.30 -2.67
CA SER A 12 11.71 -5.43 -1.74
C SER A 12 12.40 -4.25 -2.43
N GLN A 13 12.98 -4.46 -3.62
CA GLN A 13 13.58 -3.36 -4.39
C GLN A 13 12.56 -2.26 -4.66
N HIS A 14 11.38 -2.64 -5.14
CA HIS A 14 10.31 -1.68 -5.44
C HIS A 14 9.81 -0.94 -4.20
N GLY A 15 9.51 -1.68 -3.14
CA GLY A 15 9.01 -1.09 -1.90
C GLY A 15 10.01 -0.13 -1.27
N ILE A 16 11.30 -0.51 -1.24
CA ILE A 16 12.38 0.31 -0.66
C ILE A 16 12.67 1.55 -1.52
N GLU A 17 12.72 1.42 -2.85
CA GLU A 17 12.92 2.59 -3.72
C GLU A 17 11.76 3.58 -3.61
N THR A 18 10.52 3.07 -3.58
CA THR A 18 9.31 3.89 -3.37
C THR A 18 9.38 4.63 -2.02
N LEU A 19 9.79 3.92 -0.96
CA LEU A 19 10.00 4.50 0.36
C LEU A 19 11.09 5.58 0.38
N ASN A 20 12.20 5.36 -0.33
CA ASN A 20 13.30 6.31 -0.41
C ASN A 20 12.90 7.59 -1.15
N VAL A 21 12.11 7.49 -2.23
CA VAL A 21 11.56 8.67 -2.91
C VAL A 21 10.62 9.43 -1.96
N PHE A 22 9.75 8.72 -1.24
CA PHE A 22 8.86 9.32 -0.24
C PHE A 22 9.65 10.08 0.84
N ARG A 23 10.59 9.42 1.51
CA ARG A 23 11.41 10.03 2.58
C ARG A 23 12.18 11.25 2.09
N ARG A 24 12.66 11.23 0.83
CA ARG A 24 13.42 12.35 0.25
C ARG A 24 12.54 13.55 -0.11
N CYS A 25 11.32 13.32 -0.58
CA CYS A 25 10.50 14.35 -1.22
C CYS A 25 9.22 14.72 -0.50
N PHE A 26 8.76 13.91 0.44
CA PHE A 26 7.42 14.00 1.00
C PHE A 26 7.36 13.74 2.50
N GLN A 27 8.50 13.53 3.18
CA GLN A 27 8.53 13.25 4.63
C GLN A 27 7.87 14.37 5.46
N GLU A 28 7.88 15.62 4.98
CA GLU A 28 7.20 16.74 5.63
C GLU A 28 5.68 16.57 5.77
N THR A 29 5.08 15.63 5.04
CA THR A 29 3.65 15.32 5.15
C THR A 29 3.32 14.61 6.47
N VAL A 30 4.26 13.84 7.04
CA VAL A 30 4.08 13.07 8.29
C VAL A 30 3.65 13.95 9.47
N PRO A 31 4.35 15.05 9.83
CA PRO A 31 3.91 15.92 10.92
C PRO A 31 2.57 16.61 10.64
N ILE A 32 2.23 16.87 9.37
CA ILE A 32 0.92 17.43 8.99
C ILE A 32 -0.19 16.42 9.28
N ILE A 33 0.02 15.16 8.90
CA ILE A 33 -0.93 14.07 9.13
C ILE A 33 -1.09 13.82 10.64
N ALA A 34 0.02 13.73 11.39
CA ALA A 34 0.02 13.53 12.84
C ALA A 34 -0.79 14.60 13.57
N LYS A 35 -0.61 15.88 13.19
CA LYS A 35 -1.39 16.98 13.74
C LYS A 35 -2.89 16.87 13.43
N ARG A 36 -3.27 16.49 12.19
CA ARG A 36 -4.68 16.35 11.79
C ARG A 36 -5.38 15.18 12.49
N LEU A 37 -4.65 14.10 12.72
CA LEU A 37 -5.17 12.91 13.40
C LEU A 37 -5.08 13.01 14.92
N ASN A 38 -4.39 14.02 15.46
CA ASN A 38 -4.06 14.14 16.88
C ASN A 38 -3.44 12.83 17.42
N ARG A 39 -2.38 12.40 16.74
CA ARG A 39 -1.64 11.16 17.01
C ARG A 39 -0.16 11.43 17.13
N ASP A 40 0.54 10.47 17.71
CA ASP A 40 1.98 10.53 17.82
C ASP A 40 2.63 10.54 16.43
N GLN A 41 3.65 11.37 16.24
CA GLN A 41 4.28 11.52 14.94
C GLN A 41 5.00 10.24 14.50
N ARG A 42 5.62 9.52 15.44
CA ARG A 42 6.34 8.27 15.13
C ARG A 42 5.35 7.17 14.74
N GLU A 43 4.20 7.10 15.38
CA GLU A 43 3.10 6.20 14.97
C GLU A 43 2.67 6.50 13.52
N ILE A 44 2.40 7.76 13.19
CA ILE A 44 1.99 8.16 11.83
C ILE A 44 3.09 7.94 10.81
N GLU A 45 4.36 8.14 11.17
CA GLU A 45 5.48 7.81 10.31
C GLU A 45 5.46 6.33 9.92
N VAL A 46 5.36 5.42 10.89
CA VAL A 46 5.29 3.97 10.62
C VAL A 46 4.10 3.62 9.72
N TYR A 47 2.92 4.19 9.98
CA TYR A 47 1.73 3.95 9.17
C TYR A 47 1.91 4.46 7.74
N THR A 48 2.51 5.63 7.59
CA THR A 48 2.77 6.21 6.27
C THR A 48 3.77 5.35 5.52
N GLU A 49 4.92 5.03 6.12
CA GLU A 49 5.97 4.26 5.47
C GLU A 49 5.52 2.84 5.08
N LEU A 50 4.70 2.19 5.91
CA LEU A 50 4.09 0.90 5.55
C LEU A 50 3.16 1.02 4.36
N ALA A 51 2.31 2.04 4.33
CA ALA A 51 1.43 2.30 3.20
C ALA A 51 2.23 2.54 1.92
N ILE A 52 3.33 3.29 2.02
CA ILE A 52 4.20 3.61 0.88
C ILE A 52 4.92 2.35 0.36
N ALA A 53 5.58 1.61 1.25
CA ALA A 53 6.47 0.52 0.86
C ALA A 53 5.72 -0.80 0.57
N LEU A 54 4.54 -1.00 1.16
CA LEU A 54 3.73 -2.21 1.03
C LEU A 54 2.39 -1.94 0.30
N HIS A 55 2.24 -0.83 -0.41
CA HIS A 55 1.02 -0.54 -1.19
C HIS A 55 0.64 -1.68 -2.17
N ASP A 56 1.65 -2.43 -2.60
CA ASP A 56 1.55 -3.54 -3.56
C ASP A 56 1.55 -4.92 -2.90
N LEU A 57 1.34 -5.03 -1.58
CA LEU A 57 1.41 -6.28 -0.83
C LEU A 57 0.56 -7.43 -1.42
N GLY A 58 -0.56 -7.14 -2.09
CA GLY A 58 -1.36 -8.16 -2.80
C GLY A 58 -0.62 -8.88 -3.94
N LYS A 59 0.47 -8.30 -4.45
CA LYS A 59 1.37 -8.94 -5.42
C LYS A 59 2.13 -10.13 -4.82
N THR A 60 2.17 -10.26 -3.51
CA THR A 60 2.76 -11.43 -2.83
C THR A 60 1.86 -12.67 -2.89
N SER A 61 0.74 -12.61 -3.62
CA SER A 61 -0.09 -13.78 -3.88
C SER A 61 0.58 -14.77 -4.85
N LYS A 62 0.38 -16.08 -4.63
CA LYS A 62 0.76 -17.14 -5.56
C LYS A 62 0.21 -16.91 -6.97
N ASN A 63 -0.99 -16.33 -7.09
CA ASN A 63 -1.61 -16.05 -8.38
C ASN A 63 -0.90 -14.94 -9.16
N TYR A 64 -0.41 -13.90 -8.47
CA TYR A 64 0.41 -12.86 -9.09
C TYR A 64 1.80 -13.40 -9.47
N GLN A 65 2.44 -14.13 -8.56
CA GLN A 65 3.80 -14.65 -8.79
C GLN A 65 3.87 -15.69 -9.93
N LYS A 66 2.76 -16.38 -10.23
CA LYS A 66 2.67 -17.32 -11.37
C LYS A 66 2.41 -16.64 -12.72
N GLY A 67 2.03 -15.36 -12.75
CA GLY A 67 1.82 -14.63 -13.99
C GLY A 67 1.37 -13.18 -13.78
N PRO A 68 1.88 -12.22 -14.57
CA PRO A 68 1.74 -10.78 -14.31
C PRO A 68 0.32 -10.21 -14.50
N ASN A 69 -0.63 -10.99 -15.01
CA ASN A 69 -2.00 -10.54 -15.29
C ASN A 69 -2.95 -10.77 -14.10
N TYR A 70 -2.50 -10.45 -12.89
CA TYR A 70 -3.34 -10.56 -11.70
C TYR A 70 -4.02 -9.23 -11.38
N TYR A 71 -5.33 -9.26 -11.51
CA TYR A 71 -6.24 -8.14 -11.29
C TYR A 71 -6.77 -8.20 -9.86
N GLY A 72 -6.74 -7.08 -9.12
CA GLY A 72 -7.26 -6.98 -7.75
C GLY A 72 -6.22 -7.09 -6.62
N HIS A 73 -4.91 -7.00 -6.92
CA HIS A 73 -3.87 -6.97 -5.88
C HIS A 73 -4.05 -5.78 -4.94
N GLU A 74 -4.54 -4.65 -5.45
CA GLU A 74 -4.79 -3.42 -4.70
C GLU A 74 -5.77 -3.65 -3.54
N ILE A 75 -6.79 -4.50 -3.77
CA ILE A 75 -7.81 -4.85 -2.77
C ILE A 75 -7.17 -5.67 -1.65
N TYR A 76 -6.34 -6.65 -2.01
CA TYR A 76 -5.65 -7.49 -1.03
C TYR A 76 -4.56 -6.73 -0.28
N SER A 77 -3.84 -5.82 -0.94
CA SER A 77 -2.92 -4.89 -0.28
C SER A 77 -3.65 -4.09 0.78
N GLY A 78 -4.77 -3.46 0.43
CA GLY A 78 -5.57 -2.68 1.36
C GLY A 78 -6.09 -3.51 2.53
N TYR A 79 -6.60 -4.72 2.26
CA TYR A 79 -7.07 -5.62 3.30
C TYR A 79 -5.96 -6.02 4.29
N LEU A 80 -4.80 -6.41 3.77
CA LEU A 80 -3.66 -6.84 4.60
C LEU A 80 -3.09 -5.67 5.41
N LEU A 81 -2.93 -4.50 4.80
CA LEU A 81 -2.52 -3.28 5.50
C LEU A 81 -3.50 -2.89 6.61
N TYR A 82 -4.80 -2.99 6.35
CA TYR A 82 -5.82 -2.75 7.38
C TYR A 82 -5.65 -3.70 8.56
N LYS A 83 -5.39 -4.98 8.30
CA LYS A 83 -5.15 -5.98 9.36
C LYS A 83 -3.86 -5.71 10.14
N ILE A 84 -2.83 -5.22 9.47
CA ILE A 84 -1.57 -4.83 10.12
C ILE A 84 -1.85 -3.66 11.10
N TYR A 85 -2.56 -2.63 10.64
CA TYR A 85 -2.91 -1.48 11.49
C TYR A 85 -3.86 -1.85 12.63
N GLU A 86 -4.85 -2.72 12.37
CA GLU A 86 -5.76 -3.24 13.39
C GLU A 86 -5.00 -3.99 14.51
N ASN A 87 -3.95 -4.74 14.15
CA ASN A 87 -3.08 -5.43 15.10
C ASN A 87 -2.22 -4.46 15.91
N PHE A 88 -1.68 -3.39 15.32
CA PHE A 88 -0.97 -2.34 16.07
C PHE A 88 -1.88 -1.67 17.11
N GLU A 89 -3.14 -1.40 16.75
CA GLU A 89 -4.12 -0.81 17.66
C GLU A 89 -4.68 -1.82 18.69
N ASN A 90 -4.23 -3.09 18.67
CA ASN A 90 -4.74 -4.18 19.51
C ASN A 90 -6.28 -4.30 19.49
N ASN A 91 -6.93 -3.98 18.37
CA ASN A 91 -8.39 -3.90 18.25
C ASN A 91 -9.09 -2.91 19.22
N LYS A 92 -8.37 -1.91 19.76
CA LYS A 92 -8.90 -1.02 20.82
C LYS A 92 -9.60 0.24 20.31
N ASN A 93 -9.38 0.66 19.06
CA ASN A 93 -9.94 1.91 18.52
C ASN A 93 -11.18 1.67 17.66
N THR A 94 -12.22 2.46 17.91
CA THR A 94 -13.44 2.53 17.09
C THR A 94 -13.23 3.31 15.78
N ASP A 95 -12.22 4.18 15.73
CA ASP A 95 -11.78 4.91 14.53
C ASP A 95 -10.37 4.44 14.15
N ASN A 96 -10.28 3.42 13.29
CA ASN A 96 -9.01 2.91 12.80
C ASN A 96 -8.31 3.99 11.96
N ILE A 97 -7.27 4.59 12.52
CA ILE A 97 -6.51 5.68 11.88
C ILE A 97 -5.73 5.21 10.64
N GLY A 98 -5.62 3.89 10.45
CA GLY A 98 -5.04 3.22 9.29
C GLY A 98 -5.85 3.38 8.01
N ILE A 99 -7.15 3.69 8.11
CA ILE A 99 -8.07 3.79 6.96
C ILE A 99 -7.55 4.72 5.84
N PRO A 100 -7.14 5.98 6.06
CA PRO A 100 -6.64 6.83 4.99
C PRO A 100 -5.45 6.23 4.23
N PHE A 101 -4.56 5.54 4.94
CA PHE A 101 -3.39 4.88 4.37
C PHE A 101 -3.76 3.66 3.52
N VAL A 102 -4.73 2.87 4.01
CA VAL A 102 -5.32 1.74 3.28
C VAL A 102 -6.00 2.22 2.01
N LEU A 103 -6.81 3.29 2.09
CA LEU A 103 -7.49 3.86 0.93
C LEU A 103 -6.50 4.39 -0.10
N ALA A 104 -5.40 5.03 0.34
CA ALA A 104 -4.33 5.46 -0.55
C ALA A 104 -3.71 4.26 -1.29
N SER A 105 -3.42 3.19 -0.55
CA SER A 105 -2.86 1.95 -1.12
C SER A 105 -3.82 1.25 -2.10
N ILE A 106 -5.14 1.34 -1.91
CA ILE A 106 -6.11 0.77 -2.86
C ILE A 106 -6.16 1.56 -4.17
N ASN A 107 -5.85 2.86 -4.14
CA ASN A 107 -6.09 3.79 -5.25
C ASN A 107 -4.82 4.36 -5.88
N HIS A 108 -3.65 3.78 -5.60
CA HIS A 108 -2.34 4.31 -5.99
C HIS A 108 -2.07 4.33 -7.51
N HIS A 109 -2.89 3.68 -8.35
CA HIS A 109 -2.69 3.69 -9.81
C HIS A 109 -3.27 4.97 -10.47
N GLU A 110 -2.41 5.75 -11.16
CA GLU A 110 -2.70 7.05 -11.80
C GLU A 110 -3.94 7.07 -12.72
N ALA A 111 -4.06 6.10 -13.63
CA ALA A 111 -5.19 6.00 -14.56
C ALA A 111 -6.43 5.30 -13.94
N MET A 112 -6.36 4.85 -12.68
CA MET A 112 -7.24 3.82 -12.14
C MET A 112 -7.66 4.04 -10.68
N ALA A 113 -7.55 5.26 -10.14
CA ALA A 113 -8.04 5.62 -8.80
C ALA A 113 -9.55 5.35 -8.55
N ALA A 114 -10.29 4.93 -9.59
CA ALA A 114 -11.67 4.43 -9.47
C ALA A 114 -11.82 2.92 -9.66
N ARG A 115 -10.79 2.18 -10.10
CA ARG A 115 -10.86 0.75 -10.44
C ARG A 115 -10.99 -0.13 -9.20
N GLY A 116 -10.21 0.14 -8.16
CA GLY A 116 -10.33 -0.55 -6.87
C GLY A 116 -11.74 -0.38 -6.31
N PHE A 117 -12.24 0.86 -6.24
CA PHE A 117 -13.62 1.13 -5.81
C PHE A 117 -14.67 0.51 -6.74
N LYS A 118 -14.48 0.56 -8.07
CA LYS A 118 -15.41 -0.02 -9.05
C LYS A 118 -15.52 -1.52 -8.85
N LEU A 119 -14.40 -2.20 -8.64
CA LEU A 119 -14.35 -3.62 -8.32
C LEU A 119 -15.12 -3.99 -7.06
N MET A 120 -15.06 -3.11 -6.07
CA MET A 120 -15.71 -3.31 -4.79
C MET A 120 -17.19 -2.86 -4.79
N ARG A 121 -17.72 -2.40 -5.93
CA ARG A 121 -19.14 -2.01 -6.08
C ARG A 121 -20.06 -3.16 -6.45
N SER A 122 -19.56 -4.27 -7.01
CA SER A 122 -20.43 -5.41 -7.35
C SER A 122 -19.80 -6.77 -7.11
N ILE A 123 -20.62 -7.70 -6.58
CA ILE A 123 -20.26 -9.11 -6.41
C ILE A 123 -19.89 -9.76 -7.76
N SER A 124 -20.53 -9.34 -8.85
CA SER A 124 -20.24 -9.86 -10.20
C SER A 124 -18.81 -9.54 -10.67
N GLN A 125 -18.25 -8.39 -10.28
CA GLN A 125 -16.88 -8.01 -10.63
C GLN A 125 -15.86 -8.66 -9.69
N ILE A 126 -16.17 -8.78 -8.39
CA ILE A 126 -15.26 -9.43 -7.44
C ILE A 126 -15.08 -10.92 -7.72
N ASN A 127 -16.08 -11.59 -8.30
CA ASN A 127 -15.99 -13.00 -8.68
C ASN A 127 -14.95 -13.27 -9.78
N GLN A 128 -14.48 -12.25 -10.50
CA GLN A 128 -13.40 -12.36 -11.49
C GLN A 128 -12.01 -12.30 -10.83
N VAL A 129 -11.94 -11.82 -9.58
CA VAL A 129 -10.70 -11.76 -8.80
C VAL A 129 -10.43 -13.15 -8.25
N LYS A 130 -9.22 -13.68 -8.48
CA LYS A 130 -8.82 -14.96 -7.89
C LYS A 130 -8.49 -14.76 -6.42
N GLN A 131 -8.82 -15.76 -5.61
CA GLN A 131 -8.44 -15.82 -4.19
C GLN A 131 -6.96 -15.47 -3.99
N PHE A 132 -6.70 -14.68 -2.95
CA PHE A 132 -5.34 -14.45 -2.48
C PHE A 132 -4.90 -15.67 -1.68
N GLU A 133 -3.71 -16.17 -2.02
CA GLU A 133 -2.99 -17.18 -1.25
C GLU A 133 -1.55 -16.69 -1.17
N PHE A 134 -1.03 -16.48 0.04
CA PHE A 134 0.31 -15.94 0.24
C PHE A 134 1.38 -16.86 -0.36
N CYS A 135 2.36 -16.26 -1.03
CA CYS A 135 3.51 -16.96 -1.58
C CYS A 135 4.64 -16.90 -0.54
N GLU A 136 4.97 -18.02 0.08
CA GLU A 136 5.97 -18.10 1.16
C GLU A 136 7.33 -17.52 0.75
N GLU A 137 7.70 -17.66 -0.53
CA GLU A 137 8.92 -17.10 -1.10
C GLU A 137 8.96 -15.56 -1.11
N CYS A 138 7.84 -14.90 -0.80
CA CYS A 138 7.74 -13.44 -0.64
C CYS A 138 8.03 -12.98 0.79
N ARG A 139 8.08 -13.89 1.77
CA ARG A 139 8.28 -13.54 3.19
C ARG A 139 9.56 -12.73 3.41
N GLU A 140 10.69 -13.22 2.90
CA GLU A 140 11.98 -12.53 3.04
C GLU A 140 11.97 -11.13 2.43
N GLU A 141 11.23 -10.91 1.33
CA GLU A 141 11.13 -9.60 0.71
C GLU A 141 10.33 -8.61 1.58
N ILE A 142 9.29 -9.07 2.26
CA ILE A 142 8.52 -8.26 3.22
C ILE A 142 9.36 -7.96 4.47
N GLU A 143 10.10 -8.95 4.97
CA GLU A 143 11.01 -8.77 6.11
C GLU A 143 12.06 -7.69 5.82
N LYS A 144 12.68 -7.70 4.62
CA LYS A 144 13.62 -6.64 4.19
C LYS A 144 12.98 -5.25 4.25
N ILE A 145 11.77 -5.09 3.71
CA ILE A 145 11.06 -3.79 3.71
C ILE A 145 10.75 -3.36 5.15
N THR A 146 10.20 -4.25 5.98
CA THR A 146 9.80 -3.89 7.34
C THR A 146 10.99 -3.57 8.24
N ILE A 147 12.15 -4.24 8.05
CA ILE A 147 13.39 -3.90 8.75
C ILE A 147 13.86 -2.49 8.39
N GLU A 148 13.73 -2.09 7.12
CA GLU A 148 14.08 -0.74 6.63
C GLU A 148 13.17 0.36 7.21
N ILE A 149 11.93 0.02 7.58
CA ILE A 149 10.99 0.92 8.26
C ILE A 149 11.25 0.95 9.77
N ASP A 150 11.16 -0.22 10.40
CA ASP A 150 11.42 -0.44 11.82
C ASP A 150 11.45 -1.94 12.12
N LYS A 151 12.61 -2.48 12.48
CA LYS A 151 12.73 -3.91 12.83
C LYS A 151 11.75 -4.37 13.92
N ARG A 152 11.27 -3.47 14.79
CA ARG A 152 10.31 -3.82 15.86
C ARG A 152 8.93 -4.18 15.34
N ILE A 153 8.56 -3.79 14.11
CA ILE A 153 7.24 -4.08 13.55
C ILE A 153 7.22 -5.36 12.68
N THR A 154 8.40 -5.89 12.32
CA THR A 154 8.53 -7.01 11.38
C THR A 154 7.70 -8.22 11.83
N ASP A 155 7.83 -8.64 13.09
CA ASP A 155 7.12 -9.82 13.59
C ASP A 155 5.60 -9.66 13.51
N VAL A 156 5.08 -8.47 13.86
CA VAL A 156 3.64 -8.18 13.79
C VAL A 156 3.15 -8.19 12.35
N VAL A 157 3.91 -7.62 11.41
CA VAL A 157 3.55 -7.60 9.98
C VAL A 157 3.50 -9.03 9.43
N ILE A 158 4.56 -9.82 9.66
CA ILE A 158 4.66 -11.19 9.17
C ILE A 158 3.56 -12.07 9.78
N GLU A 159 3.39 -12.02 11.10
CA GLU A 159 2.33 -12.77 11.79
C GLU A 159 0.93 -12.41 11.24
N THR A 160 0.68 -11.13 10.95
CA THR A 160 -0.58 -10.69 10.37
C THR A 160 -0.83 -11.30 8.99
N ILE A 161 0.21 -11.35 8.15
CA ILE A 161 0.13 -11.91 6.80
C ILE A 161 -0.10 -13.42 6.88
N GLU A 162 0.61 -14.13 7.76
CA GLU A 162 0.45 -15.57 7.99
C GLU A 162 -0.96 -15.92 8.48
N ASN A 163 -1.49 -15.15 9.44
CA ASN A 163 -2.85 -15.29 9.94
C ASN A 163 -3.92 -14.98 8.87
N ASN A 164 -3.53 -14.30 7.80
CA ASN A 164 -4.37 -13.98 6.64
C ASN A 164 -3.84 -14.58 5.33
N LYS A 165 -3.11 -15.71 5.40
CA LYS A 165 -2.48 -16.33 4.23
C LYS A 165 -3.43 -16.76 3.13
N VAL A 166 -4.74 -16.88 3.42
CA VAL A 166 -5.79 -17.11 2.42
C VAL A 166 -6.93 -16.11 2.61
N ILE A 167 -7.24 -15.34 1.55
CA ILE A 167 -8.30 -14.33 1.56
C ILE A 167 -9.19 -14.53 0.33
N SER A 168 -10.45 -14.90 0.57
CA SER A 168 -11.43 -14.97 -0.52
C SER A 168 -11.81 -13.56 -0.99
N PRO A 169 -12.10 -13.35 -2.28
CA PRO A 169 -12.48 -12.04 -2.80
C PRO A 169 -13.73 -11.48 -2.09
N ILE A 170 -14.68 -12.36 -1.73
CA ILE A 170 -15.89 -11.98 -0.98
C ILE A 170 -15.55 -11.49 0.43
N LYS A 171 -14.57 -12.10 1.11
CA LYS A 171 -14.11 -11.63 2.44
C LYS A 171 -13.56 -10.21 2.35
N ALA A 172 -12.72 -9.95 1.34
CA ALA A 172 -12.17 -8.62 1.11
C ALA A 172 -13.26 -7.60 0.73
N LEU A 173 -14.22 -7.98 -0.13
CA LEU A 173 -15.35 -7.13 -0.48
C LEU A 173 -16.20 -6.75 0.73
N LYS A 174 -16.59 -7.74 1.56
CA LYS A 174 -17.41 -7.51 2.76
C LYS A 174 -16.68 -6.61 3.75
N TRP A 175 -15.38 -6.83 3.94
CA TRP A 175 -14.56 -5.93 4.74
C TRP A 175 -14.63 -4.50 4.23
N PHE A 176 -14.39 -4.30 2.93
CA PHE A 176 -14.41 -2.96 2.34
C PHE A 176 -15.79 -2.28 2.46
N GLN A 177 -16.87 -3.01 2.21
CA GLN A 177 -18.25 -2.49 2.33
C GLN A 177 -18.62 -2.12 3.76
N ASN A 178 -17.97 -2.74 4.75
CA ASN A 178 -18.19 -2.47 6.17
C ASN A 178 -17.23 -1.42 6.73
N LEU A 179 -16.32 -0.85 5.92
CA LEU A 179 -15.47 0.24 6.36
C LEU A 179 -16.34 1.46 6.68
N SER A 180 -16.26 1.91 7.93
CA SER A 180 -16.81 3.18 8.39
C SER A 180 -15.66 4.11 8.71
N PHE A 181 -15.76 5.37 8.31
CA PHE A 181 -14.74 6.37 8.61
C PHE A 181 -15.35 7.77 8.68
N SER A 182 -14.74 8.61 9.52
CA SER A 182 -15.13 10.01 9.66
C SER A 182 -14.58 10.86 8.51
N LEU A 183 -15.18 12.04 8.30
CA LEU A 183 -14.68 13.03 7.34
C LEU A 183 -13.25 13.49 7.67
N ASN A 184 -12.85 13.47 8.96
CA ASN A 184 -11.50 13.81 9.35
C ASN A 184 -10.47 12.84 8.75
N LEU A 185 -10.75 11.54 8.79
CA LEU A 185 -9.91 10.51 8.16
C LEU A 185 -9.82 10.70 6.64
N LEU A 186 -10.94 11.05 5.98
CA LEU A 186 -10.94 11.34 4.55
C LEU A 186 -10.10 12.57 4.17
N SER A 187 -9.93 13.54 5.07
CA SER A 187 -9.10 14.72 4.79
C SER A 187 -7.59 14.41 4.71
N VAL A 188 -7.17 13.26 5.27
CA VAL A 188 -5.79 12.77 5.27
C VAL A 188 -5.48 11.93 4.03
N TYR A 189 -6.47 11.20 3.51
CA TYR A 189 -6.31 10.32 2.36
C TYR A 189 -5.56 10.95 1.16
N PRO A 190 -5.91 12.17 0.68
CA PRO A 190 -5.20 12.80 -0.44
C PRO A 190 -3.75 13.15 -0.13
N ILE A 191 -3.44 13.44 1.15
CA ILE A 191 -2.08 13.79 1.60
C ILE A 191 -1.17 12.56 1.54
N VAL A 192 -1.73 11.35 1.68
CA VAL A 192 -0.97 10.09 1.54
C VAL A 192 -0.95 9.64 0.08
N LEU A 193 -2.09 9.72 -0.60
CA LEU A 193 -2.25 9.23 -1.96
C LEU A 193 -1.30 9.95 -2.95
N GLY A 194 -1.26 11.28 -2.93
CA GLY A 194 -0.43 12.04 -3.87
C GLY A 194 1.06 11.63 -3.81
N PRO A 195 1.70 11.72 -2.63
CA PRO A 195 3.06 11.23 -2.43
C PRO A 195 3.27 9.78 -2.82
N LEU A 196 2.34 8.87 -2.49
CA LEU A 196 2.41 7.47 -2.88
C LEU A 196 2.47 7.32 -4.41
N MET A 197 1.50 7.91 -5.13
CA MET A 197 1.42 7.80 -6.59
C MET A 197 2.70 8.31 -7.27
N VAL A 198 3.22 9.44 -6.81
CA VAL A 198 4.46 10.02 -7.37
C VAL A 198 5.66 9.12 -7.05
N SER A 199 5.78 8.65 -5.80
CA SER A 199 6.90 7.82 -5.37
C SER A 199 6.92 6.47 -6.10
N ASP A 200 5.76 5.80 -6.21
CA ASP A 200 5.60 4.55 -6.94
C ASP A 200 5.99 4.74 -8.42
N THR A 201 5.47 5.79 -9.06
CA THR A 201 5.76 6.06 -10.48
C THR A 201 7.25 6.38 -10.73
N VAL A 202 7.91 7.10 -9.82
CA VAL A 202 9.35 7.39 -9.94
C VAL A 202 10.18 6.12 -9.75
N ALA A 203 9.90 5.34 -8.71
CA ALA A 203 10.57 4.06 -8.46
C ALA A 203 10.38 3.12 -9.67
N ALA A 204 9.15 3.03 -10.17
CA ALA A 204 8.79 2.29 -11.36
C ALA A 204 9.61 2.65 -12.60
N ASN A 205 9.75 3.95 -12.87
CA ASN A 205 10.44 4.43 -14.06
C ASN A 205 11.94 4.19 -14.03
N LYS A 206 12.55 4.13 -12.83
CA LYS A 206 13.98 3.87 -12.66
C LYS A 206 14.38 2.51 -13.25
N ASP A 207 13.59 1.47 -12.99
CA ASP A 207 13.92 0.10 -13.38
C ASP A 207 13.28 -0.33 -14.71
N ARG A 208 12.26 0.40 -15.19
CA ARG A 208 11.48 0.04 -16.38
C ARG A 208 11.77 0.93 -17.60
N GLY A 209 12.50 2.02 -17.43
CA GLY A 209 12.69 3.08 -18.44
C GLY A 209 11.62 4.18 -18.36
N ASN A 210 11.83 5.29 -19.09
CA ASN A 210 10.95 6.47 -19.08
C ASN A 210 9.53 6.18 -19.60
N SER A 211 8.65 5.66 -18.74
CA SER A 211 7.20 5.82 -18.93
C SER A 211 6.84 7.27 -18.62
N TYR A 212 6.38 8.00 -19.64
CA TYR A 212 5.84 9.35 -19.45
C TYR A 212 4.70 9.33 -18.42
N SER A 213 4.80 10.16 -17.39
CA SER A 213 3.76 10.36 -16.38
C SER A 213 3.58 11.85 -16.11
N ARG A 214 2.35 12.33 -16.35
CA ARG A 214 2.01 13.75 -16.24
C ARG A 214 2.02 14.20 -14.78
N ILE A 215 1.65 13.34 -13.82
CA ILE A 215 1.74 13.69 -12.40
C ILE A 215 3.20 13.91 -11.99
N VAL A 216 4.13 13.05 -12.43
CA VAL A 216 5.56 13.21 -12.10
C VAL A 216 6.14 14.48 -12.72
N GLU A 217 5.80 14.80 -13.97
CA GLU A 217 6.24 16.05 -14.60
C GLU A 217 5.74 17.29 -13.86
N GLU A 218 4.48 17.27 -13.41
CA GLU A 218 3.93 18.40 -12.66
C GLU A 218 4.64 18.57 -11.32
N TYR A 219 4.86 17.47 -10.58
CA TYR A 219 5.58 17.53 -9.31
C TYR A 219 7.05 17.93 -9.48
N LYS A 220 7.73 17.52 -10.56
CA LYS A 220 9.11 17.95 -10.85
C LYS A 220 9.28 19.47 -10.99
N LYS A 221 8.22 20.21 -11.36
CA LYS A 221 8.26 21.68 -11.39
C LYS A 221 8.37 22.31 -9.99
N HIS A 222 7.93 21.58 -8.98
CA HIS A 222 7.81 22.08 -7.60
C HIS A 222 8.72 21.36 -6.60
N LEU A 223 9.20 20.16 -6.94
CA LEU A 223 10.04 19.31 -6.09
C LEU A 223 11.36 18.94 -6.80
N PRO A 224 12.43 19.73 -6.58
CA PRO A 224 13.75 19.45 -7.16
C PRO A 224 14.33 18.08 -6.78
N CYS A 225 13.88 17.50 -5.67
CA CYS A 225 14.33 16.19 -5.18
C CYS A 225 13.86 14.99 -6.02
N LEU A 226 12.97 15.21 -6.99
CA LEU A 226 12.47 14.21 -7.94
C LEU A 226 13.36 14.08 -9.20
N VAL A 227 14.44 14.85 -9.28
CA VAL A 227 15.42 14.85 -10.38
C VAL A 227 16.57 13.91 -10.08
#